data_AF-A0A517VAW3-F1
#
_entry.id   AF-A0A517VAW3-F1
#
_cell.length_a   1.000
_cell.length_b   1.000
_cell.length_c   1.000
_cell.angle_alpha   90.00
_cell.angle_beta   90.00
_cell.angle_gamma   90.00
#
_symmetry.space_group_name_H-M   'P 1'
#
loop_
_entity.id
_entity.type
_entity.pdbx_description
1 polymer ?
#
loop_
_entity_poly.entity_id
_entity_poly.type
_entity_poly.pdbx_seq_one_letter_code
_entity_poly.pdbx_strand_id
1 'polypeptide(L)'
;MTPHMTKPRQRKPIDQWNGDTIPAGQSRDVKLAVSESYSSMNVKIPIHIRRAEADGPVVFVTAALHGDEINGTGAIRELIQDVDFKLLRGSVILVPVLNILAFDRHSRYLPDRRDLNRSFPGSANGSLASRMARIIFDEIVSRSDYGIDLHTASVRRTNYPNVRGDLTSPDVCRLAKAFGSEVIMNGKGPAGAFRREACNSGCPTIIMEGGEVWKVEPGIVESAARGVRNVLRDLQMLDGEPESPDYQVIVDKSTWVRAERGGFLKFHVKPGDIIEKDQPLATNTTLLGRERSMLYAPFDSVVIGMTTLPAISPGEPICNLGMLPEGTKPSQIRRFRREEDGLEGQVVDELSTNLVVVEPCDEAAQLKLDQTQHRESGSHPVPEKPTAAE
;
A
#
# COMPACT_ATOMS: atom_id res chain seq x y z
N MET A 1 -19.47 15.24 26.71
CA MET A 1 -18.21 14.78 26.08
C MET A 1 -17.10 14.95 27.08
N THR A 2 -16.71 13.87 27.74
CA THR A 2 -15.62 13.91 28.73
C THR A 2 -14.30 13.82 27.95
N PRO A 3 -13.34 14.74 28.14
CA PRO A 3 -12.04 14.59 27.50
C PRO A 3 -11.42 13.29 28.03
N HIS A 4 -11.01 12.40 27.14
CA HIS A 4 -10.09 11.33 27.50
C HIS A 4 -8.80 12.00 27.96
N MET A 5 -8.67 12.25 29.27
CA MET A 5 -7.40 12.58 29.90
C MET A 5 -6.54 11.32 29.84
N THR A 6 -5.86 11.13 28.71
CA THR A 6 -4.73 10.22 28.59
C THR A 6 -3.66 10.68 29.57
N LYS A 7 -3.15 9.77 30.40
CA LYS A 7 -2.01 10.06 31.28
C LYS A 7 -0.89 10.72 30.46
N PRO A 8 -0.21 11.75 30.97
CA PRO A 8 0.89 12.39 30.25
C PRO A 8 1.91 11.33 29.86
N ARG A 9 2.14 11.23 28.55
CA ARG A 9 3.04 10.25 27.95
C ARG A 9 4.47 10.52 28.42
N GLN A 10 5.12 9.51 29.00
CA GLN A 10 6.55 9.59 29.30
C GLN A 10 7.33 9.55 27.99
N ARG A 11 7.79 10.72 27.53
CA ARG A 11 8.59 10.83 26.31
C ARG A 11 10.07 10.64 26.62
N LYS A 12 10.74 9.85 25.81
CA LYS A 12 12.20 9.81 25.83
C LYS A 12 12.77 11.00 25.06
N PRO A 13 13.91 11.54 25.48
CA PRO A 13 14.63 12.58 24.73
C PRO A 13 15.02 12.10 23.33
N ILE A 14 14.82 12.97 22.32
CA ILE A 14 15.21 12.71 20.92
C ILE A 14 16.71 12.87 20.68
N ASP A 15 17.41 13.58 21.56
CA ASP A 15 18.84 13.82 21.49
C ASP A 15 19.68 12.70 22.12
N GLN A 16 19.11 11.80 22.92
CA GLN A 16 19.84 10.77 23.65
C GLN A 16 19.61 9.36 23.08
N TRP A 17 20.65 8.73 22.56
CA TRP A 17 20.61 7.39 21.95
C TRP A 17 21.84 6.57 22.34
N ASN A 18 21.62 5.38 22.92
CA ASN A 18 22.70 4.49 23.38
C ASN A 18 23.75 5.15 24.32
N GLY A 19 23.37 6.21 25.05
CA GLY A 19 24.29 6.99 25.89
C GLY A 19 25.02 8.12 25.17
N ASP A 20 24.88 8.23 23.85
CA ASP A 20 25.40 9.34 23.07
C ASP A 20 24.36 10.46 22.93
N THR A 21 24.84 11.70 22.89
CA THR A 21 24.04 12.88 22.56
C THR A 21 24.19 13.24 21.07
N ILE A 22 23.07 13.54 20.40
CA ILE A 22 23.00 14.06 19.04
C ILE A 22 22.60 15.54 19.15
N PRO A 23 23.50 16.50 18.92
CA PRO A 23 23.18 17.93 19.03
C PRO A 23 22.10 18.40 18.04
N ALA A 24 21.51 19.56 18.32
CA ALA A 24 20.60 20.23 17.37
C ALA A 24 21.36 20.56 16.06
N GLY A 25 20.65 20.53 14.93
CA GLY A 25 21.22 20.77 13.60
C GLY A 25 22.09 19.63 13.04
N GLN A 26 22.27 18.53 13.78
CA GLN A 26 23.11 17.40 13.35
C GLN A 26 22.27 16.19 12.92
N SER A 27 22.87 15.39 12.03
CA SER A 27 22.35 14.07 11.67
C SER A 27 23.33 12.98 12.12
N ARG A 28 22.81 11.84 12.57
CA ARG A 28 23.63 10.72 13.02
C ARG A 28 22.95 9.37 12.79
N ASP A 29 23.75 8.39 12.40
CA ASP A 29 23.33 6.99 12.36
C ASP A 29 23.51 6.36 13.74
N VAL A 30 22.46 5.69 14.22
CA VAL A 30 22.48 4.93 15.47
C VAL A 30 22.06 3.48 15.22
N LYS A 31 22.48 2.58 16.10
CA LYS A 31 22.15 1.15 16.04
C LYS A 31 21.36 0.77 17.28
N LEU A 32 20.07 0.54 17.13
CA LEU A 32 19.19 0.16 18.23
C LEU A 32 19.22 -1.37 18.43
N ALA A 33 19.73 -1.85 19.56
CA ALA A 33 19.68 -3.27 19.91
C ALA A 33 18.25 -3.68 20.28
N VAL A 34 17.70 -4.70 19.59
CA VAL A 34 16.29 -5.12 19.76
C VAL A 34 16.11 -6.59 20.12
N SER A 35 17.14 -7.41 19.94
CA SER A 35 17.14 -8.82 20.31
C SER A 35 18.58 -9.36 20.30
N GLU A 36 18.73 -10.62 20.66
CA GLU A 36 19.92 -11.43 20.37
C GLU A 36 19.55 -12.57 19.41
N SER A 37 20.51 -13.03 18.62
CA SER A 37 20.37 -14.19 17.72
C SER A 37 20.60 -15.52 18.47
N TYR A 38 20.38 -16.65 17.79
CA TYR A 38 20.73 -17.98 18.33
C TYR A 38 22.21 -18.16 18.65
N SER A 39 23.09 -17.34 18.07
CA SER A 39 24.52 -17.32 18.33
C SER A 39 24.94 -16.24 19.34
N SER A 40 23.99 -15.71 20.11
CA SER A 40 24.21 -14.66 21.12
C SER A 40 24.77 -13.35 20.57
N MET A 41 24.53 -13.09 19.28
CA MET A 41 24.92 -11.82 18.64
C MET A 41 23.78 -10.82 18.77
N ASN A 42 24.11 -9.58 19.15
CA ASN A 42 23.14 -8.49 19.18
C ASN A 42 22.54 -8.24 17.80
N VAL A 43 21.22 -8.30 17.74
CA VAL A 43 20.41 -7.90 16.59
C VAL A 43 20.14 -6.41 16.72
N LYS A 44 20.63 -5.62 15.77
CA LYS A 44 20.53 -4.16 15.81
C LYS A 44 19.82 -3.61 14.57
N ILE A 45 18.89 -2.70 14.79
CA ILE A 45 18.22 -1.93 13.74
C ILE A 45 19.05 -0.68 13.44
N PRO A 46 19.47 -0.43 12.18
CA PRO A 46 20.06 0.83 11.79
C PRO A 46 18.99 1.92 11.70
N ILE A 47 19.26 3.08 12.29
CA ILE A 47 18.34 4.23 12.32
C ILE A 47 19.15 5.47 11.96
N HIS A 48 18.63 6.29 11.04
CA HIS A 48 19.18 7.61 10.74
C HIS A 48 18.34 8.67 11.44
N ILE A 49 18.97 9.51 12.24
CA ILE A 49 18.31 10.61 12.95
C ILE A 49 18.76 11.91 12.32
N ARG A 50 17.82 12.76 11.94
CA ARG A 50 18.06 14.11 11.43
C ARG A 50 17.41 15.12 12.35
N ARG A 51 18.19 16.01 12.96
CA ARG A 51 17.70 17.09 13.82
C ARG A 51 17.88 18.43 13.12
N ALA A 52 16.84 19.27 13.15
CA ALA A 52 16.99 20.68 12.83
C ALA A 52 17.67 21.44 13.98
N GLU A 53 18.12 22.66 13.71
CA GLU A 53 18.62 23.56 14.74
C GLU A 53 17.48 24.10 15.62
N ALA A 54 16.33 24.43 15.01
CA ALA A 54 15.15 24.89 15.72
C ALA A 54 14.29 23.74 16.25
N ASP A 55 13.71 23.93 17.44
CA ASP A 55 12.81 22.97 18.05
C ASP A 55 11.47 22.85 17.29
N GLY A 56 10.93 21.63 17.28
CA GLY A 56 9.70 21.29 16.57
C GLY A 56 9.27 19.85 16.83
N PRO A 57 8.25 19.37 16.10
CA PRO A 57 7.76 18.02 16.28
C PRO A 57 8.79 16.96 15.88
N VAL A 58 8.67 15.77 16.48
CA VAL A 58 9.47 14.59 16.14
C VAL A 58 8.60 13.62 15.32
N VAL A 59 9.04 13.25 14.13
CA VAL A 59 8.31 12.32 13.25
C VAL A 59 9.15 11.07 13.03
N PHE A 60 8.57 9.88 13.24
CA PHE A 60 9.21 8.66 12.74
C PHE A 60 8.69 8.29 11.35
N VAL A 61 9.59 7.74 10.53
CA VAL A 61 9.26 7.09 9.26
C VAL A 61 9.89 5.71 9.26
N THR A 62 9.07 4.67 9.20
CA THR A 62 9.51 3.27 9.28
C THR A 62 9.13 2.51 8.02
N ALA A 63 9.91 1.50 7.66
CA ALA A 63 9.60 0.56 6.59
C ALA A 63 10.09 -0.85 6.94
N ALA A 64 9.70 -1.83 6.10
CA ALA A 64 10.02 -3.24 6.26
C ALA A 64 9.75 -3.76 7.69
N LEU A 65 8.57 -3.40 8.23
CA LEU A 65 8.02 -4.03 9.43
C LEU A 65 7.74 -5.52 9.15
N HIS A 66 7.28 -5.81 7.95
CA HIS A 66 7.41 -7.11 7.31
C HIS A 66 8.65 -7.08 6.41
N GLY A 67 9.53 -8.06 6.55
CA GLY A 67 10.85 -8.04 5.91
C GLY A 67 10.85 -8.24 4.40
N ASP A 68 9.71 -8.63 3.82
CA ASP A 68 9.48 -8.76 2.39
C ASP A 68 8.97 -7.46 1.73
N GLU A 69 8.63 -6.42 2.50
CA GLU A 69 8.01 -5.19 2.01
C GLU A 69 9.06 -4.06 1.89
N ILE A 70 9.79 -4.00 0.76
CA ILE A 70 11.02 -3.19 0.63
C ILE A 70 10.88 -1.89 -0.17
N ASN A 71 9.71 -1.58 -0.75
CA ASN A 71 9.46 -0.29 -1.40
C ASN A 71 9.69 0.89 -0.44
N GLY A 72 9.16 0.80 0.79
CA GLY A 72 9.38 1.80 1.83
C GLY A 72 10.84 1.92 2.25
N THR A 73 11.61 0.82 2.23
CA THR A 73 13.06 0.85 2.44
C THR A 73 13.74 1.70 1.36
N GLY A 74 13.31 1.57 0.10
CA GLY A 74 13.76 2.41 -1.02
C GLY A 74 13.49 3.90 -0.77
N ALA A 75 12.26 4.26 -0.43
CA ALA A 75 11.85 5.64 -0.15
C ALA A 75 12.64 6.27 1.02
N ILE A 76 12.81 5.55 2.12
CA ILE A 76 13.58 6.07 3.26
C ILE A 76 15.05 6.25 2.87
N ARG A 77 15.63 5.34 2.06
CA ARG A 77 17.01 5.49 1.58
C ARG A 77 17.18 6.71 0.68
N GLU A 78 16.22 6.98 -0.21
CA GLU A 78 16.19 8.20 -1.03
C GLU A 78 16.20 9.44 -0.13
N LEU A 79 15.31 9.52 0.86
CA LEU A 79 15.26 10.64 1.81
C LEU A 79 16.56 10.83 2.60
N ILE A 80 17.22 9.74 3.00
CA ILE A 80 18.52 9.81 3.69
C ILE A 80 19.60 10.38 2.77
N GLN A 81 19.62 9.95 1.51
CA GLN A 81 20.63 10.30 0.50
C GLN A 81 20.38 11.68 -0.14
N ASP A 82 19.17 12.19 -0.04
CA ASP A 82 18.78 13.50 -0.53
C ASP A 82 19.44 14.61 0.30
N VAL A 83 20.31 15.37 -0.37
CA VAL A 83 21.05 16.50 0.22
C VAL A 83 20.15 17.72 0.44
N ASP A 84 19.02 17.80 -0.26
CA ASP A 84 18.06 18.89 -0.18
C ASP A 84 16.98 18.62 0.88
N PHE A 85 16.95 17.41 1.45
CA PHE A 85 16.06 17.04 2.54
C PHE A 85 16.48 17.66 3.89
N LYS A 86 16.48 19.00 3.99
CA LYS A 86 16.91 19.75 5.17
C LYS A 86 15.71 20.20 6.00
N LEU A 87 15.71 19.83 7.28
CA LEU A 87 14.65 20.23 8.21
C LEU A 87 14.83 21.67 8.68
N LEU A 88 13.75 22.45 8.65
CA LEU A 88 13.68 23.79 9.23
C LEU A 88 13.59 23.74 10.75
N ARG A 89 12.82 22.78 11.28
CA ARG A 89 12.59 22.59 12.71
C ARG A 89 12.25 21.13 13.04
N GLY A 90 12.40 20.77 14.31
CA GLY A 90 12.04 19.45 14.81
C GLY A 90 13.05 18.37 14.45
N SER A 91 12.61 17.12 14.38
CA SER A 91 13.50 15.98 14.10
C SER A 91 12.77 14.84 13.39
N VAL A 92 13.49 14.10 12.55
CA VAL A 92 12.97 12.90 11.89
C VAL A 92 13.81 11.68 12.28
N ILE A 93 13.13 10.59 12.64
CA ILE A 93 13.70 9.26 12.87
C ILE A 93 13.40 8.40 11.65
N LEU A 94 14.40 8.11 10.84
CA LEU A 94 14.29 7.33 9.61
C LEU A 94 14.77 5.89 9.87
N VAL A 95 13.88 4.91 9.70
CA VAL A 95 14.17 3.49 9.92
C VAL A 95 13.89 2.68 8.64
N PRO A 96 14.90 2.49 7.77
CA PRO A 96 14.71 1.80 6.49
C PRO A 96 14.24 0.35 6.65
N VAL A 97 14.68 -0.32 7.72
CA VAL A 97 14.36 -1.73 8.01
C VAL A 97 14.05 -1.89 9.50
N LEU A 98 12.77 -1.93 9.85
CA LEU A 98 12.34 -2.06 11.24
C LEU A 98 12.46 -3.51 11.75
N ASN A 99 12.20 -4.51 10.90
CA ASN A 99 12.26 -5.91 11.28
C ASN A 99 13.44 -6.62 10.58
N ILE A 100 14.66 -6.36 11.06
CA ILE A 100 15.89 -6.87 10.44
C ILE A 100 15.93 -8.40 10.35
N LEU A 101 15.39 -9.11 11.36
CA LEU A 101 15.35 -10.57 11.36
C LEU A 101 14.45 -11.16 10.28
N ALA A 102 13.34 -10.49 9.97
CA ALA A 102 12.45 -10.90 8.90
C ALA A 102 12.98 -10.46 7.53
N PHE A 103 13.66 -9.30 7.48
CA PHE A 103 14.29 -8.75 6.28
C PHE A 103 15.39 -9.66 5.73
N ASP A 104 16.31 -10.13 6.59
CA ASP A 104 17.37 -11.08 6.21
C ASP A 104 16.83 -12.41 5.65
N ARG A 105 15.56 -12.71 5.90
CA ARG A 105 14.87 -13.93 5.46
C ARG A 105 13.89 -13.67 4.31
N HIS A 106 13.80 -12.43 3.83
CA HIS A 106 12.82 -11.98 2.85
C HIS A 106 11.40 -12.41 3.22
N SER A 107 11.03 -12.28 4.51
CA SER A 107 9.83 -12.87 5.07
C SER A 107 8.96 -11.84 5.77
N ARG A 108 7.64 -12.06 5.72
CA ARG A 108 6.68 -11.36 6.57
C ARG A 108 6.88 -11.63 8.06
N TYR A 109 7.30 -12.85 8.41
CA TYR A 109 7.29 -13.35 9.77
C TYR A 109 8.69 -13.35 10.39
N LEU A 110 8.73 -13.21 11.72
CA LEU A 110 9.94 -13.43 12.50
C LEU A 110 10.35 -14.92 12.47
N PRO A 111 11.60 -15.26 12.88
CA PRO A 111 12.05 -16.65 12.98
C PRO A 111 11.15 -17.55 13.84
N ASP A 112 10.46 -16.99 14.83
CA ASP A 112 9.48 -17.69 15.67
C ASP A 112 8.07 -17.82 15.03
N ARG A 113 7.96 -17.51 13.73
CA ARG A 113 6.75 -17.56 12.88
C ARG A 113 5.65 -16.57 13.28
N ARG A 114 5.93 -15.63 14.18
CA ARG A 114 4.96 -14.59 14.56
C ARG A 114 5.06 -13.38 13.66
N ASP A 115 3.93 -12.73 13.47
CA ASP A 115 3.84 -11.43 12.82
C ASP A 115 4.14 -10.34 13.86
N LEU A 116 5.19 -9.56 13.60
CA LEU A 116 5.55 -8.43 14.46
C LEU A 116 4.41 -7.41 14.53
N ASN A 117 3.68 -7.21 13.43
CA ASN A 117 2.52 -6.32 13.35
C ASN A 117 1.28 -6.82 14.09
N ARG A 118 1.40 -7.92 14.85
CA ARG A 118 0.35 -8.41 15.78
C ARG A 118 0.86 -8.48 17.22
N SER A 119 2.03 -7.91 17.47
CA SER A 119 2.76 -8.05 18.73
C SER A 119 2.95 -6.73 19.48
N PHE A 120 2.46 -5.60 18.96
CA PHE A 120 2.56 -4.30 19.62
C PHE A 120 1.50 -4.13 20.73
N PRO A 121 1.76 -3.28 21.75
CA PRO A 121 3.00 -2.54 22.01
C PRO A 121 4.11 -3.43 22.60
N GLY A 122 3.91 -4.74 22.70
CA GLY A 122 4.91 -5.70 23.15
C GLY A 122 5.03 -5.80 24.68
N SER A 123 5.83 -6.77 25.11
CA SER A 123 6.14 -7.05 26.51
C SER A 123 7.58 -7.52 26.66
N ALA A 124 8.27 -6.99 27.66
CA ALA A 124 9.63 -7.39 28.02
C ALA A 124 9.70 -8.86 28.45
N ASN A 125 8.60 -9.47 28.88
CA ASN A 125 8.55 -10.88 29.32
C ASN A 125 7.94 -11.82 28.27
N GLY A 126 7.62 -11.32 27.07
CA GLY A 126 6.91 -12.08 26.04
C GLY A 126 7.81 -12.93 25.14
N SER A 127 7.26 -13.32 23.99
CA SER A 127 7.99 -13.96 22.89
C SER A 127 9.06 -13.04 22.29
N LEU A 128 9.88 -13.58 21.38
CA LEU A 128 10.81 -12.79 20.56
C LEU A 128 10.10 -11.58 19.94
N ALA A 129 9.00 -11.81 19.22
CA ALA A 129 8.22 -10.74 18.60
C ALA A 129 7.73 -9.69 19.60
N SER A 130 7.26 -10.13 20.78
CA SER A 130 6.73 -9.23 21.81
C SER A 130 7.82 -8.40 22.48
N ARG A 131 9.01 -8.97 22.72
CA ARG A 131 10.16 -8.25 23.28
C ARG A 131 10.71 -7.24 22.29
N MET A 132 10.85 -7.64 21.03
CA MET A 132 11.30 -6.75 19.96
C MET A 132 10.32 -5.59 19.76
N ALA A 133 9.00 -5.87 19.73
CA ALA A 133 7.94 -4.86 19.68
C ALA A 133 8.01 -3.88 20.86
N ARG A 134 8.27 -4.37 22.08
CA ARG A 134 8.41 -3.53 23.28
C ARG A 134 9.54 -2.52 23.12
N ILE A 135 10.72 -2.99 22.72
CA ILE A 135 11.89 -2.13 22.54
C ILE A 135 11.64 -1.10 21.43
N ILE A 136 11.12 -1.52 20.27
CA ILE A 136 10.76 -0.62 19.17
C ILE A 136 9.79 0.46 19.64
N PHE A 137 8.75 0.08 20.36
CA PHE A 137 7.75 1.01 20.87
C PHE A 137 8.36 1.99 21.88
N ASP A 138 9.20 1.50 22.79
CA ASP A 138 9.86 2.32 23.80
C ASP A 138 10.93 3.25 23.25
N GLU A 139 11.56 2.93 22.12
CA GLU A 139 12.69 3.70 21.59
C GLU A 139 12.32 4.58 20.39
N ILE A 140 11.32 4.18 19.60
CA ILE A 140 10.86 4.95 18.44
C ILE A 140 9.58 5.68 18.80
N VAL A 141 8.50 4.94 19.12
CA VAL A 141 7.19 5.56 19.36
C VAL A 141 7.26 6.52 20.53
N SER A 142 7.91 6.17 21.64
CA SER A 142 7.96 7.03 22.83
C SER A 142 8.67 8.38 22.60
N ARG A 143 9.50 8.53 21.57
CA ARG A 143 10.21 9.77 21.22
C ARG A 143 9.45 10.68 20.24
N SER A 144 8.44 10.15 19.54
CA SER A 144 7.84 10.85 18.40
C SER A 144 6.47 11.48 18.68
N ASP A 145 6.20 12.64 18.09
CA ASP A 145 4.88 13.24 18.03
C ASP A 145 3.97 12.52 17.03
N TYR A 146 4.50 12.20 15.85
CA TYR A 146 3.75 11.60 14.74
C TYR A 146 4.52 10.45 14.09
N GLY A 147 3.80 9.61 13.33
CA GLY A 147 4.38 8.45 12.66
C GLY A 147 3.87 8.22 11.24
N ILE A 148 4.76 7.72 10.39
CA ILE A 148 4.46 7.21 9.06
C ILE A 148 5.10 5.84 8.93
N ASP A 149 4.32 4.82 8.59
CA ASP A 149 4.82 3.44 8.43
C ASP A 149 4.51 2.94 7.02
N LEU A 150 5.54 2.62 6.25
CA LEU A 150 5.46 2.31 4.82
C LEU A 150 5.38 0.79 4.61
N HIS A 151 4.29 0.34 4.01
CA HIS A 151 3.97 -1.07 3.72
C HIS A 151 3.78 -1.28 2.22
N THR A 152 3.81 -2.55 1.82
CA THR A 152 3.42 -2.98 0.47
C THR A 152 2.30 -4.01 0.55
N ALA A 153 1.77 -4.42 -0.61
CA ALA A 153 0.89 -5.57 -0.65
C ALA A 153 1.60 -6.85 -0.16
N SER A 154 0.83 -7.86 0.24
CA SER A 154 1.36 -9.18 0.58
C SER A 154 1.85 -9.95 -0.66
N VAL A 155 2.65 -11.00 -0.46
CA VAL A 155 3.11 -11.93 -1.50
C VAL A 155 2.03 -12.24 -2.56
N ARG A 156 2.42 -12.14 -3.84
CA ARG A 156 1.58 -12.35 -5.04
C ARG A 156 0.44 -11.33 -5.19
N ARG A 157 0.62 -10.11 -4.67
CA ARG A 157 -0.32 -9.01 -4.83
C ARG A 157 0.42 -7.71 -5.04
N THR A 158 -0.28 -6.77 -5.64
CA THR A 158 0.12 -5.35 -5.73
C THR A 158 -0.99 -4.47 -5.15
N ASN A 159 -0.60 -3.33 -4.58
CA ASN A 159 -1.52 -2.28 -4.13
C ASN A 159 -1.22 -0.99 -4.91
N TYR A 160 -2.27 -0.34 -5.39
CA TYR A 160 -2.19 1.06 -5.78
C TYR A 160 -1.89 1.92 -4.53
N PRO A 161 -1.03 2.95 -4.59
CA PRO A 161 -0.72 3.79 -3.44
C PRO A 161 -1.99 4.28 -2.72
N ASN A 162 -2.09 3.93 -1.45
CA ASN A 162 -3.18 4.36 -0.60
C ASN A 162 -2.68 4.61 0.82
N VAL A 163 -3.23 5.61 1.48
CA VAL A 163 -2.94 5.93 2.88
C VAL A 163 -4.03 5.34 3.76
N ARG A 164 -3.68 4.75 4.91
CA ARG A 164 -4.67 4.21 5.84
C ARG A 164 -4.53 4.81 7.24
N GLY A 165 -5.66 5.20 7.82
CA GLY A 165 -5.74 5.87 9.11
C GLY A 165 -7.10 5.73 9.78
N ASP A 166 -7.15 5.90 11.10
CA ASP A 166 -8.43 6.09 11.81
C ASP A 166 -8.79 7.57 11.73
N LEU A 167 -9.62 7.94 10.75
CA LEU A 167 -9.93 9.34 10.46
C LEU A 167 -10.85 9.98 11.51
N THR A 168 -11.31 9.20 12.51
CA THR A 168 -12.00 9.76 13.68
C THR A 168 -11.05 10.59 14.55
N SER A 169 -9.74 10.37 14.46
CA SER A 169 -8.72 11.25 15.05
C SER A 169 -8.42 12.42 14.12
N PRO A 170 -8.60 13.68 14.55
CA PRO A 170 -8.31 14.86 13.73
C PRO A 170 -6.87 14.91 13.23
N ASP A 171 -5.91 14.54 14.08
CA ASP A 171 -4.49 14.53 13.71
C ASP A 171 -4.21 13.45 12.66
N VAL A 172 -4.75 12.24 12.82
CA VAL A 172 -4.59 11.17 11.81
C VAL A 172 -5.24 11.57 10.49
N CYS A 173 -6.41 12.21 10.54
CA CYS A 173 -7.08 12.73 9.35
C CYS A 173 -6.26 13.80 8.63
N ARG A 174 -5.69 14.74 9.39
CA ARG A 174 -4.77 15.77 8.87
C ARG A 174 -3.56 15.13 8.19
N LEU A 175 -2.85 14.23 8.87
CA LEU A 175 -1.69 13.53 8.31
C LEU A 175 -2.06 12.76 7.03
N ALA A 176 -3.19 12.04 7.05
CA ALA A 176 -3.60 11.22 5.92
C ALA A 176 -3.91 12.05 4.66
N LYS A 177 -4.56 13.21 4.83
CA LYS A 177 -4.81 14.15 3.73
C LYS A 177 -3.52 14.80 3.26
N ALA A 178 -2.70 15.29 4.19
CA ALA A 178 -1.42 15.93 3.91
C ALA A 178 -0.47 15.01 3.14
N PHE A 179 -0.47 13.70 3.41
CA PHE A 179 0.36 12.75 2.66
C PHE A 179 0.10 12.79 1.15
N GLY A 180 -1.09 13.21 0.68
CA GLY A 180 -1.32 13.49 -0.73
C GLY A 180 -1.36 12.24 -1.62
N SER A 181 -2.00 11.17 -1.13
CA SER A 181 -2.39 10.02 -1.97
C SER A 181 -3.83 10.21 -2.46
N GLU A 182 -4.14 9.76 -3.68
CA GLU A 182 -5.50 9.81 -4.23
C GLU A 182 -6.49 8.98 -3.40
N VAL A 183 -6.04 7.91 -2.75
CA VAL A 183 -6.90 6.98 -2.01
C VAL A 183 -6.57 6.98 -0.53
N ILE A 184 -7.55 7.31 0.31
CA ILE A 184 -7.44 7.26 1.76
C ILE A 184 -8.42 6.21 2.31
N MET A 185 -7.89 5.16 2.92
CA MET A 185 -8.65 4.11 3.58
C MET A 185 -8.94 4.49 5.04
N ASN A 186 -10.21 4.70 5.37
CA ASN A 186 -10.64 4.95 6.74
C ASN A 186 -10.81 3.64 7.52
N GLY A 187 -10.12 3.49 8.65
CA GLY A 187 -10.34 2.37 9.53
C GLY A 187 -9.40 2.33 10.73
N LYS A 188 -9.89 1.76 11.84
CA LYS A 188 -9.12 1.60 13.09
C LYS A 188 -7.90 0.69 12.97
N GLY A 189 -7.93 -0.24 12.01
CA GLY A 189 -6.92 -1.28 11.87
C GLY A 189 -6.98 -2.34 12.98
N PRO A 190 -6.22 -3.44 12.82
CA PRO A 190 -6.22 -4.55 13.76
C PRO A 190 -5.61 -4.16 15.11
N ALA A 191 -6.15 -4.72 16.20
CA ALA A 191 -5.55 -4.60 17.53
C ALA A 191 -4.15 -5.24 17.56
N GLY A 192 -3.23 -4.65 18.32
CA GLY A 192 -1.85 -5.12 18.40
C GLY A 192 -0.97 -4.81 17.19
N ALA A 193 -1.49 -4.01 16.23
CA ALA A 193 -0.71 -3.50 15.11
C ALA A 193 -0.01 -2.20 15.44
N PHE A 194 1.15 -1.98 14.81
CA PHE A 194 2.05 -0.89 15.15
C PHE A 194 1.38 0.48 15.10
N ARG A 195 0.74 0.79 13.97
CA ARG A 195 -0.02 2.03 13.78
C ARG A 195 -1.08 2.24 14.86
N ARG A 196 -1.92 1.24 15.13
CA ARG A 196 -3.04 1.36 16.07
C ARG A 196 -2.52 1.58 17.50
N GLU A 197 -1.52 0.82 17.91
CA GLU A 197 -0.96 0.95 19.26
C GLU A 197 -0.18 2.26 19.43
N ALA A 198 0.51 2.75 18.38
CA ALA A 198 1.12 4.06 18.38
C ALA A 198 0.06 5.17 18.58
N CYS A 199 -1.05 5.13 17.83
CA CYS A 199 -2.17 6.06 18.01
C CYS A 199 -2.75 5.98 19.42
N ASN A 200 -2.99 4.77 19.95
CA ASN A 200 -3.50 4.56 21.31
C ASN A 200 -2.58 5.17 22.39
N SER A 201 -1.28 5.23 22.12
CA SER A 201 -0.31 5.86 23.03
C SER A 201 -0.18 7.38 22.87
N GLY A 202 -0.95 8.02 21.99
CA GLY A 202 -0.86 9.45 21.73
C GLY A 202 0.26 9.82 20.75
N CYS A 203 0.54 8.96 19.78
CA CYS A 203 1.37 9.25 18.61
C CYS A 203 0.50 8.99 17.36
N PRO A 204 -0.17 10.02 16.79
CA PRO A 204 -0.97 9.84 15.57
C PRO A 204 -0.10 9.30 14.44
N THR A 205 -0.48 8.14 13.91
CA THR A 205 0.29 7.41 12.90
C THR A 205 -0.60 6.99 11.74
N ILE A 206 -0.11 7.19 10.53
CA ILE A 206 -0.69 6.70 9.27
C ILE A 206 0.19 5.59 8.69
N ILE A 207 -0.40 4.75 7.85
CA ILE A 207 0.38 3.85 6.99
C ILE A 207 0.19 4.24 5.53
N MET A 208 1.21 4.00 4.71
CA MET A 208 1.08 3.97 3.26
C MET A 208 1.19 2.51 2.80
N GLU A 209 0.38 2.13 1.82
CA GLU A 209 0.39 0.83 1.17
C GLU A 209 0.54 1.04 -0.33
N GLY A 210 1.58 0.46 -0.94
CA GLY A 210 1.81 0.57 -2.38
C GLY A 210 2.79 -0.47 -2.90
N GLY A 211 2.56 -0.95 -4.12
CA GLY A 211 3.45 -1.90 -4.81
C GLY A 211 3.39 -3.34 -4.28
N GLU A 212 4.36 -4.13 -4.72
CA GLU A 212 4.55 -5.54 -4.40
C GLU A 212 5.65 -5.77 -3.35
N VAL A 213 5.70 -7.00 -2.83
CA VAL A 213 6.85 -7.47 -2.03
C VAL A 213 8.12 -7.62 -2.88
N TRP A 214 9.28 -7.54 -2.24
CA TRP A 214 10.61 -7.80 -2.80
C TRP A 214 11.05 -6.89 -3.97
N LYS A 215 10.25 -5.88 -4.31
CA LYS A 215 10.56 -4.90 -5.35
C LYS A 215 10.76 -3.51 -4.75
N VAL A 216 11.60 -2.74 -5.42
CA VAL A 216 11.76 -1.30 -5.22
C VAL A 216 11.29 -0.66 -6.52
N GLU A 217 10.00 -0.33 -6.56
CA GLU A 217 9.28 0.19 -7.72
C GLU A 217 9.40 1.73 -7.72
N PRO A 218 9.96 2.34 -8.77
CA PRO A 218 10.26 3.78 -8.81
C PRO A 218 9.06 4.66 -8.46
N GLY A 219 7.90 4.47 -9.09
CA GLY A 219 6.72 5.27 -8.81
C GLY A 219 6.18 5.12 -7.39
N ILE A 220 6.35 3.94 -6.76
CA ILE A 220 5.95 3.70 -5.36
C ILE A 220 6.92 4.40 -4.40
N VAL A 221 8.22 4.34 -4.69
CA VAL A 221 9.27 5.05 -3.96
C VAL A 221 9.03 6.55 -4.00
N GLU A 222 8.78 7.10 -5.18
CA GLU A 222 8.52 8.52 -5.38
C GLU A 222 7.23 8.95 -4.68
N SER A 223 6.14 8.18 -4.80
CA SER A 223 4.88 8.44 -4.10
C SER A 223 5.06 8.44 -2.57
N ALA A 224 5.81 7.48 -2.03
CA ALA A 224 6.09 7.42 -0.61
C ALA A 224 6.97 8.59 -0.13
N ALA A 225 8.02 8.94 -0.88
CA ALA A 225 8.94 10.01 -0.54
C ALA A 225 8.26 11.39 -0.65
N ARG A 226 7.45 11.63 -1.69
CA ARG A 226 6.59 12.82 -1.83
C ARG A 226 5.63 12.92 -0.64
N GLY A 227 4.95 11.83 -0.28
CA GLY A 227 4.00 11.85 0.82
C GLY A 227 4.61 12.10 2.19
N VAL A 228 5.82 11.57 2.45
CA VAL A 228 6.59 11.90 3.65
C VAL A 228 6.96 13.39 3.66
N ARG A 229 7.49 13.92 2.55
CA ARG A 229 7.83 15.36 2.45
C ARG A 229 6.59 16.23 2.67
N ASN A 230 5.45 15.87 2.10
CA ASN A 230 4.20 16.61 2.26
C ASN A 230 3.71 16.65 3.72
N VAL A 231 3.75 15.53 4.44
CA VAL A 231 3.42 15.53 5.87
C VAL A 231 4.38 16.44 6.65
N LEU A 232 5.67 16.42 6.33
CA LEU A 232 6.65 17.28 6.99
C LEU A 232 6.44 18.77 6.66
N ARG A 233 6.01 19.12 5.43
CA ARG A 233 5.60 20.48 5.04
C ARG A 233 4.36 20.95 5.80
N ASP A 234 3.33 20.11 5.90
CA ASP A 234 2.12 20.41 6.69
C ASP A 234 2.47 20.65 8.18
N LEU A 235 3.45 19.92 8.71
CA LEU A 235 3.97 20.12 10.07
C LEU A 235 4.98 21.27 10.19
N GLN A 236 5.20 22.04 9.12
CA GLN A 236 6.14 23.17 9.03
C GLN A 236 7.59 22.77 9.36
N MET A 237 7.96 21.51 9.10
CA MET A 237 9.32 20.99 9.28
C MET A 237 10.16 21.13 8.01
N LEU A 238 9.54 21.34 6.86
CA LEU A 238 10.16 21.61 5.56
C LEU A 238 9.54 22.86 4.94
N ASP A 239 10.28 23.50 4.03
CA ASP A 239 9.77 24.62 3.24
C ASP A 239 8.79 24.14 2.16
N GLY A 240 7.89 25.04 1.77
CA GLY A 240 6.89 24.84 0.72
C GLY A 240 5.58 24.23 1.21
N GLU A 241 4.63 24.13 0.28
CA GLU A 241 3.30 23.59 0.55
C GLU A 241 3.21 22.10 0.15
N PRO A 242 2.34 21.30 0.80
CA PRO A 242 2.07 19.93 0.39
C PRO A 242 1.59 19.83 -1.06
N GLU A 243 2.24 18.96 -1.84
CA GLU A 243 1.85 18.62 -3.21
C GLU A 243 0.65 17.66 -3.16
N SER A 244 -0.55 18.18 -3.43
CA SER A 244 -1.79 17.40 -3.36
C SER A 244 -2.22 16.92 -4.75
N PRO A 245 -2.79 15.71 -4.88
CA PRO A 245 -3.40 15.27 -6.12
C PRO A 245 -4.67 16.08 -6.39
N ASP A 246 -5.11 16.12 -7.66
CA ASP A 246 -6.32 16.82 -8.10
C ASP A 246 -7.59 16.37 -7.36
N TYR A 247 -7.60 15.13 -6.90
CA TYR A 247 -8.69 14.58 -6.11
C TYR A 247 -8.18 13.60 -5.05
N GLN A 248 -8.96 13.46 -3.99
CA GLN A 248 -8.77 12.42 -2.98
C GLN A 248 -10.11 11.75 -2.67
N VAL A 249 -10.13 10.43 -2.64
CA VAL A 249 -11.28 9.60 -2.29
C VAL A 249 -11.04 8.97 -0.92
N ILE A 250 -11.98 9.21 0.00
CA ILE A 250 -12.01 8.51 1.29
C ILE A 250 -12.86 7.25 1.14
N VAL A 251 -12.26 6.09 1.35
CA VAL A 251 -12.88 4.78 1.26
C VAL A 251 -13.11 4.22 2.66
N ASP A 252 -14.37 4.10 3.07
CA ASP A 252 -14.75 3.51 4.36
C ASP A 252 -14.86 1.98 4.32
N LYS A 253 -15.13 1.41 3.13
CA LYS A 253 -15.35 -0.03 2.94
C LYS A 253 -14.67 -0.50 1.67
N SER A 254 -13.97 -1.63 1.77
CA SER A 254 -13.48 -2.36 0.60
C SER A 254 -13.89 -3.82 0.65
N THR A 255 -13.97 -4.45 -0.52
CA THR A 255 -14.34 -5.86 -0.66
C THR A 255 -13.38 -6.57 -1.62
N TRP A 256 -12.95 -7.76 -1.23
CA TRP A 256 -12.23 -8.66 -2.13
C TRP A 256 -13.22 -9.42 -3.02
N VAL A 257 -13.14 -9.18 -4.33
CA VAL A 257 -13.73 -10.08 -5.34
C VAL A 257 -12.87 -11.34 -5.39
N ARG A 258 -13.53 -12.50 -5.34
CA ARG A 258 -12.88 -13.81 -5.22
C ARG A 258 -13.21 -14.69 -6.41
N ALA A 259 -12.30 -15.59 -6.73
CA ALA A 259 -12.49 -16.61 -7.74
C ALA A 259 -13.66 -17.55 -7.38
N GLU A 260 -14.65 -17.69 -8.25
CA GLU A 260 -15.66 -18.74 -8.08
C GLU A 260 -15.16 -20.12 -8.50
N ARG A 261 -14.24 -20.15 -9.48
CA ARG A 261 -13.69 -21.35 -10.09
C ARG A 261 -12.18 -21.23 -10.24
N GLY A 262 -11.49 -22.37 -10.22
CA GLY A 262 -10.06 -22.42 -10.55
C GLY A 262 -9.81 -22.26 -12.04
N GLY A 263 -8.67 -21.66 -12.38
CA GLY A 263 -8.29 -21.37 -13.76
C GLY A 263 -7.16 -20.36 -13.87
N PHE A 264 -7.09 -19.68 -15.01
CA PHE A 264 -6.08 -18.68 -15.33
C PHE A 264 -6.76 -17.36 -15.67
N LEU A 265 -6.32 -16.27 -15.03
CA LEU A 265 -6.93 -14.95 -15.19
C LEU A 265 -6.33 -14.17 -16.35
N LYS A 266 -7.21 -13.46 -17.06
CA LYS A 266 -6.90 -12.33 -17.93
C LYS A 266 -7.59 -11.09 -17.34
N PHE A 267 -6.84 -10.07 -16.97
CA PHE A 267 -7.40 -8.88 -16.33
C PHE A 267 -7.95 -7.90 -17.38
N HIS A 268 -8.96 -7.13 -16.99
CA HIS A 268 -9.56 -6.04 -17.78
C HIS A 268 -9.46 -4.67 -17.09
N VAL A 269 -8.80 -4.65 -15.93
CA VAL A 269 -8.61 -3.46 -15.10
C VAL A 269 -7.17 -3.43 -14.60
N LYS A 270 -6.68 -2.24 -14.28
CA LYS A 270 -5.37 -1.98 -13.67
C LYS A 270 -5.53 -1.57 -12.20
N PRO A 271 -4.49 -1.73 -11.36
CA PRO A 271 -4.46 -1.10 -10.04
C PRO A 271 -4.66 0.40 -10.18
N GLY A 272 -5.49 0.97 -9.31
CA GLY A 272 -5.87 2.37 -9.33
C GLY A 272 -7.13 2.66 -10.13
N ASP A 273 -7.53 1.84 -11.12
CA ASP A 273 -8.68 2.15 -11.98
C ASP A 273 -9.96 2.50 -11.21
N ILE A 274 -10.66 3.51 -11.70
CA ILE A 274 -11.99 3.88 -11.23
C ILE A 274 -13.01 3.18 -12.14
N ILE A 275 -13.80 2.28 -11.57
CA ILE A 275 -14.67 1.37 -12.30
C ILE A 275 -16.12 1.54 -11.86
N GLU A 276 -17.03 1.27 -12.80
CA GLU A 276 -18.47 1.29 -12.56
C GLU A 276 -18.97 -0.10 -12.15
N LYS A 277 -20.10 -0.13 -11.43
CA LYS A 277 -20.83 -1.35 -11.17
C LYS A 277 -21.08 -2.11 -12.47
N ASP A 278 -20.99 -3.44 -12.39
CA ASP A 278 -21.19 -4.38 -13.50
C ASP A 278 -20.12 -4.28 -14.61
N GLN A 279 -19.04 -3.49 -14.42
CA GLN A 279 -17.88 -3.49 -15.32
C GLN A 279 -17.07 -4.80 -15.19
N PRO A 280 -16.62 -5.42 -16.30
CA PRO A 280 -15.72 -6.57 -16.27
C PRO A 280 -14.39 -6.28 -15.55
N LEU A 281 -13.99 -7.20 -14.67
CA LEU A 281 -12.72 -7.14 -13.93
C LEU A 281 -11.67 -8.08 -14.51
N ALA A 282 -12.07 -9.31 -14.77
CA ALA A 282 -11.20 -10.35 -15.31
C ALA A 282 -12.01 -11.49 -15.93
N THR A 283 -11.48 -12.09 -16.99
CA THR A 283 -11.95 -13.37 -17.52
C THR A 283 -11.12 -14.50 -16.92
N ASN A 284 -11.80 -15.54 -16.43
CA ASN A 284 -11.19 -16.77 -15.96
C ASN A 284 -11.28 -17.85 -17.04
N THR A 285 -10.14 -18.40 -17.44
CA THR A 285 -10.04 -19.44 -18.46
C THR A 285 -9.56 -20.78 -17.89
N THR A 286 -9.84 -21.87 -18.59
CA THR A 286 -9.12 -23.14 -18.40
C THR A 286 -7.64 -22.98 -18.80
N LEU A 287 -6.82 -23.98 -18.46
CA LEU A 287 -5.41 -24.03 -18.87
C LEU A 287 -5.22 -24.08 -20.39
N LEU A 288 -6.24 -24.50 -21.15
CA LEU A 288 -6.23 -24.51 -22.61
C LEU A 288 -6.90 -23.25 -23.21
N GLY A 289 -7.15 -22.22 -22.41
CA GLY A 289 -7.66 -20.93 -22.88
C GLY A 289 -9.17 -20.87 -23.13
N ARG A 290 -9.93 -21.96 -22.89
CA ARG A 290 -11.41 -21.91 -22.96
C ARG A 290 -11.96 -21.06 -21.82
N GLU A 291 -12.80 -20.09 -22.14
CA GLU A 291 -13.47 -19.25 -21.15
C GLU A 291 -14.35 -20.09 -20.21
N ARG A 292 -14.39 -19.70 -18.94
CA ARG A 292 -15.25 -20.34 -17.92
C ARG A 292 -16.21 -19.37 -17.26
N SER A 293 -15.73 -18.17 -16.94
CA SER A 293 -16.52 -17.17 -16.21
C SER A 293 -15.85 -15.81 -16.32
N MET A 294 -16.66 -14.76 -16.43
CA MET A 294 -16.25 -13.38 -16.27
C MET A 294 -16.59 -12.88 -14.86
N LEU A 295 -15.66 -12.15 -14.24
CA LEU A 295 -15.87 -11.49 -12.96
C LEU A 295 -16.24 -10.03 -13.18
N TYR A 296 -17.22 -9.53 -12.43
CA TYR A 296 -17.74 -8.16 -12.56
C TYR A 296 -17.61 -7.38 -11.26
N ALA A 297 -17.54 -6.05 -11.38
CA ALA A 297 -17.54 -5.13 -10.25
C ALA A 297 -18.93 -5.11 -9.56
N PRO A 298 -19.03 -5.39 -8.26
CA PRO A 298 -20.31 -5.39 -7.56
C PRO A 298 -20.89 -3.99 -7.28
N PHE A 299 -20.06 -2.94 -7.39
CA PHE A 299 -20.40 -1.54 -7.15
C PHE A 299 -19.35 -0.61 -7.75
N ASP A 300 -19.69 0.67 -7.88
CA ASP A 300 -18.76 1.74 -8.28
C ASP A 300 -17.58 1.81 -7.30
N SER A 301 -16.36 1.66 -7.82
CA SER A 301 -15.19 1.44 -6.97
C SER A 301 -13.88 1.94 -7.56
N VAL A 302 -12.88 2.06 -6.68
CA VAL A 302 -11.46 2.16 -7.05
C VAL A 302 -10.80 0.79 -6.85
N VAL A 303 -9.99 0.35 -7.81
CA VAL A 303 -9.20 -0.89 -7.71
C VAL A 303 -8.00 -0.65 -6.80
N ILE A 304 -8.12 -0.96 -5.50
CA ILE A 304 -7.05 -0.71 -4.52
C ILE A 304 -5.89 -1.69 -4.69
N GLY A 305 -6.18 -2.94 -4.98
CA GLY A 305 -5.14 -3.97 -5.09
C GLY A 305 -5.59 -5.17 -5.87
N MET A 306 -4.63 -5.91 -6.40
CA MET A 306 -4.86 -7.03 -7.33
C MET A 306 -3.91 -8.19 -7.03
N THR A 307 -4.31 -9.42 -7.33
CA THR A 307 -3.39 -10.56 -7.39
C THR A 307 -2.46 -10.42 -8.60
N THR A 308 -1.17 -10.69 -8.39
CA THR A 308 -0.16 -10.77 -9.47
C THR A 308 0.09 -12.21 -9.89
N LEU A 309 -0.50 -13.20 -9.21
CA LEU A 309 -0.56 -14.58 -9.67
C LEU A 309 -1.83 -14.80 -10.50
N PRO A 310 -1.74 -15.08 -11.81
CA PRO A 310 -2.90 -15.30 -12.67
C PRO A 310 -3.50 -16.71 -12.52
N ALA A 311 -2.71 -17.70 -12.08
CA ALA A 311 -3.19 -19.05 -11.81
C ALA A 311 -3.86 -19.10 -10.44
N ILE A 312 -5.17 -19.37 -10.42
CA ILE A 312 -6.00 -19.23 -9.22
C ILE A 312 -6.79 -20.49 -8.87
N SER A 313 -7.10 -20.62 -7.59
CA SER A 313 -8.05 -21.60 -7.04
C SER A 313 -9.37 -20.96 -6.62
N PRO A 314 -10.48 -21.71 -6.54
CA PRO A 314 -11.73 -21.20 -5.99
C PRO A 314 -11.52 -20.58 -4.60
N GLY A 315 -12.14 -19.43 -4.37
CA GLY A 315 -12.05 -18.66 -3.13
C GLY A 315 -10.85 -17.72 -3.03
N GLU A 316 -9.86 -17.81 -3.92
CA GLU A 316 -8.70 -16.92 -3.88
C GLU A 316 -9.10 -15.47 -4.21
N PRO A 317 -8.56 -14.46 -3.47
CA PRO A 317 -8.91 -13.06 -3.71
C PRO A 317 -8.17 -12.50 -4.94
N ILE A 318 -8.94 -11.88 -5.83
CA ILE A 318 -8.51 -11.38 -7.15
C ILE A 318 -8.28 -9.87 -7.12
N CYS A 319 -9.33 -9.08 -6.89
CA CYS A 319 -9.27 -7.61 -6.81
C CYS A 319 -9.84 -7.13 -5.47
N ASN A 320 -9.18 -6.19 -4.81
CA ASN A 320 -9.70 -5.45 -3.66
C ASN A 320 -10.29 -4.14 -4.16
N LEU A 321 -11.61 -4.00 -4.04
CA LEU A 321 -12.36 -2.86 -4.55
C LEU A 321 -12.75 -1.95 -3.40
N GLY A 322 -12.30 -0.70 -3.43
CA GLY A 322 -12.71 0.36 -2.52
C GLY A 322 -14.01 0.98 -3.00
N MET A 323 -15.07 0.91 -2.20
CA MET A 323 -16.36 1.50 -2.54
C MET A 323 -16.23 3.02 -2.59
N LEU A 324 -16.65 3.63 -3.70
CA LEU A 324 -16.69 5.09 -3.80
C LEU A 324 -17.77 5.66 -2.85
N PRO A 325 -17.56 6.87 -2.28
CA PRO A 325 -18.58 7.53 -1.47
C PRO A 325 -19.87 7.75 -2.25
N GLU A 326 -21.00 7.67 -1.55
CA GLU A 326 -22.32 7.90 -2.15
C GLU A 326 -22.39 9.27 -2.85
N GLY A 327 -22.94 9.30 -4.06
CA GLY A 327 -23.00 10.50 -4.90
C GLY A 327 -21.75 10.80 -5.74
N THR A 328 -20.65 10.08 -5.53
CA THR A 328 -19.44 10.20 -6.35
C THR A 328 -19.65 9.48 -7.68
N LYS A 329 -19.53 10.20 -8.81
CA LYS A 329 -19.64 9.58 -10.13
C LYS A 329 -18.27 9.13 -10.64
N PRO A 330 -18.07 7.84 -11.01
CA PRO A 330 -16.83 7.36 -11.63
C PRO A 330 -16.33 8.21 -12.81
N SER A 331 -17.25 8.68 -13.66
CA SER A 331 -16.93 9.52 -14.82
C SER A 331 -16.30 10.87 -14.46
N GLN A 332 -16.63 11.45 -13.30
CA GLN A 332 -16.03 12.70 -12.83
C GLN A 332 -14.58 12.47 -12.41
N ILE A 333 -14.30 11.42 -11.65
CA ILE A 333 -12.93 11.09 -11.23
C ILE A 333 -12.05 10.75 -12.44
N ARG A 334 -12.58 9.93 -13.36
CA ARG A 334 -11.85 9.56 -14.58
C ARG A 334 -11.47 10.76 -15.46
N ARG A 335 -12.20 11.87 -15.37
CA ARG A 335 -11.85 13.10 -16.10
C ARG A 335 -10.57 13.72 -15.56
N PHE A 336 -10.41 13.82 -14.24
CA PHE A 336 -9.18 14.34 -13.63
C PHE A 336 -7.95 13.53 -14.05
N ARG A 337 -8.04 12.19 -14.04
CA ARG A 337 -6.93 11.34 -14.48
C ARG A 337 -6.59 11.38 -15.97
N ARG A 338 -7.53 11.76 -16.86
CA ARG A 338 -7.27 11.82 -18.30
C ARG A 338 -6.48 13.06 -18.73
N GLU A 339 -6.36 14.04 -17.86
CA GLU A 339 -5.75 15.33 -18.17
C GLU A 339 -4.23 15.37 -17.88
N GLU A 340 -3.59 14.28 -17.39
CA GLU A 340 -2.19 14.30 -16.94
C GLU A 340 -1.25 13.16 -17.43
N ASP A 341 0.01 13.56 -17.67
CA ASP A 341 1.25 12.77 -17.64
C ASP A 341 1.91 12.86 -16.23
N GLY A 342 1.14 12.66 -15.16
CA GLY A 342 1.57 12.84 -13.75
C GLY A 342 2.09 11.57 -13.07
N LEU A 343 2.63 11.70 -11.85
CA LEU A 343 3.17 10.57 -11.05
C LEU A 343 2.14 9.44 -10.88
N GLU A 344 0.88 9.80 -10.64
CA GLU A 344 -0.22 8.86 -10.49
C GLU A 344 -0.43 8.00 -11.75
N GLY A 345 -0.32 8.61 -12.94
CA GLY A 345 -0.39 7.92 -14.22
C GLY A 345 0.80 6.98 -14.43
N GLN A 346 2.01 7.46 -14.16
CA GLN A 346 3.24 6.65 -14.21
C GLN A 346 3.14 5.43 -13.29
N VAL A 347 2.65 5.59 -12.05
CA VAL A 347 2.44 4.48 -11.11
C VAL A 347 1.46 3.45 -11.66
N VAL A 348 0.32 3.88 -12.23
CA VAL A 348 -0.66 2.95 -12.82
C VAL A 348 -0.02 2.14 -13.94
N ASP A 349 0.75 2.79 -14.81
CA ASP A 349 1.39 2.12 -15.93
C ASP A 349 2.49 1.16 -15.46
N GLU A 350 3.38 1.59 -14.55
CA GLU A 350 4.42 0.74 -13.96
C GLU A 350 3.83 -0.50 -13.28
N LEU A 351 2.82 -0.35 -12.43
CA LEU A 351 2.17 -1.48 -11.75
C LEU A 351 1.47 -2.42 -12.74
N SER A 352 0.97 -1.89 -13.86
CA SER A 352 0.31 -2.69 -14.89
C SER A 352 1.26 -3.48 -15.78
N THR A 353 2.54 -3.11 -15.88
CA THR A 353 3.52 -3.82 -16.73
C THR A 353 3.70 -5.30 -16.36
N ASN A 354 3.41 -5.67 -15.12
CA ASN A 354 3.53 -7.03 -14.61
C ASN A 354 2.23 -7.85 -14.78
N LEU A 355 1.16 -7.26 -15.32
CA LEU A 355 -0.15 -7.88 -15.48
C LEU A 355 -0.55 -7.93 -16.96
N VAL A 356 -1.05 -9.08 -17.40
CA VAL A 356 -1.70 -9.18 -18.72
C VAL A 356 -3.09 -8.56 -18.61
N VAL A 357 -3.18 -7.29 -19.01
CA VAL A 357 -4.44 -6.54 -19.14
C VAL A 357 -4.86 -6.55 -20.60
N VAL A 358 -6.08 -7.01 -20.87
CA VAL A 358 -6.66 -7.09 -22.21
C VAL A 358 -8.05 -6.47 -22.19
N GLU A 359 -8.51 -6.00 -23.35
CA GLU A 359 -9.90 -5.58 -23.49
C GLU A 359 -10.83 -6.78 -23.27
N PRO A 360 -12.01 -6.57 -22.64
CA PRO A 360 -13.03 -7.61 -22.55
C PRO A 360 -13.40 -8.11 -23.95
N CYS A 361 -13.50 -9.42 -24.11
CA CYS A 361 -13.98 -10.00 -25.36
C CYS A 361 -15.51 -9.78 -25.41
N ASP A 362 -15.98 -8.89 -26.28
CA ASP A 362 -17.42 -8.70 -26.49
C ASP A 362 -17.99 -9.94 -27.22
N GLU A 363 -18.42 -10.97 -26.49
CA GLU A 363 -19.11 -12.10 -27.10
C GLU A 363 -20.37 -11.64 -27.87
N ALA A 364 -21.00 -10.53 -27.47
CA ALA A 364 -22.12 -9.94 -28.21
C ALA A 364 -21.70 -9.32 -29.56
N ALA A 365 -20.46 -8.88 -29.72
CA ALA A 365 -19.90 -8.43 -30.99
C ALA A 365 -19.41 -9.62 -31.82
N GLN A 366 -18.76 -10.61 -31.20
CA GLN A 366 -18.31 -11.84 -31.85
C GLN A 366 -19.49 -12.65 -32.42
N LEU A 367 -20.58 -12.82 -31.67
CA LEU A 367 -21.81 -13.49 -32.13
C LEU A 367 -22.49 -12.72 -33.27
N LYS A 368 -22.39 -11.39 -33.31
CA LYS A 368 -22.88 -10.57 -34.43
C LYS A 368 -22.01 -10.73 -35.67
N LEU A 369 -20.68 -10.83 -35.51
CA LEU A 369 -19.72 -11.09 -36.59
C LEU A 369 -19.86 -12.51 -37.16
N ASP A 370 -20.01 -13.53 -36.32
CA ASP A 370 -20.23 -14.91 -36.75
C ASP A 370 -21.59 -15.10 -37.44
N GLN A 371 -22.65 -14.40 -36.97
CA GLN A 371 -23.96 -14.41 -37.63
C GLN A 371 -23.99 -13.63 -38.95
N THR A 372 -23.12 -12.63 -39.15
CA THR A 372 -22.99 -11.94 -40.44
C THR A 372 -22.16 -12.75 -41.43
N GLN A 373 -21.09 -13.43 -40.99
CA GLN A 373 -20.30 -14.30 -41.85
C GLN A 373 -21.08 -15.56 -42.30
N HIS A 374 -21.96 -16.12 -41.46
CA HIS A 374 -22.82 -17.24 -41.87
C HIS A 374 -23.97 -16.87 -42.81
N ARG A 375 -24.38 -15.59 -42.88
CA ARG A 375 -25.39 -15.13 -43.85
C ARG A 375 -24.81 -14.93 -45.26
N GLU A 376 -23.53 -14.62 -45.38
CA GLU A 376 -22.88 -14.40 -46.68
C GLU A 376 -22.39 -15.70 -47.35
N SER A 377 -22.28 -16.81 -46.62
CA SER A 377 -21.84 -18.11 -47.17
C SER A 377 -22.98 -19.07 -47.56
N GLY A 378 -24.25 -18.64 -47.47
CA GLY A 378 -25.44 -19.49 -47.60
C GLY A 378 -26.10 -19.48 -48.98
N SER A 379 -25.37 -19.64 -50.08
CA SER A 379 -25.96 -19.95 -51.40
C SER A 379 -25.92 -21.46 -51.65
N HIS A 380 -27.01 -22.16 -51.33
CA HIS A 380 -27.19 -23.56 -51.69
C HIS A 380 -27.38 -23.73 -53.21
N PRO A 381 -26.69 -24.69 -53.87
CA PRO A 381 -27.01 -25.06 -55.24
C PRO A 381 -28.28 -25.93 -55.28
N VAL A 382 -29.15 -25.64 -56.25
CA VAL A 382 -30.39 -26.36 -56.55
C VAL A 382 -30.07 -27.79 -57.04
N PRO A 383 -30.76 -28.84 -56.56
CA PRO A 383 -30.54 -30.19 -57.04
C PRO A 383 -31.22 -30.43 -58.40
N GLU A 384 -30.43 -30.86 -59.40
CA GLU A 384 -30.94 -31.35 -60.69
C GLU A 384 -31.65 -32.72 -60.52
N LYS A 385 -32.78 -32.85 -61.21
CA LYS A 385 -33.62 -34.07 -61.25
C LYS A 385 -32.95 -35.20 -62.03
N PRO A 386 -33.25 -36.47 -61.70
CA PRO A 386 -32.74 -37.61 -62.44
C PRO A 386 -33.55 -37.86 -63.72
N THR A 387 -32.87 -38.14 -64.83
CA THR A 387 -33.46 -38.75 -66.03
C THR A 387 -32.87 -40.12 -66.29
N ALA A 388 -33.75 -41.01 -66.75
CA ALA A 388 -33.64 -42.46 -66.78
C ALA A 388 -32.76 -43.03 -67.92
N ALA A 389 -32.53 -44.34 -67.78
CA ALA A 389 -31.91 -45.31 -68.69
C ALA A 389 -32.05 -45.06 -70.20
N GLU A 390 -30.98 -45.30 -70.97
CA GLU A 390 -30.64 -46.57 -71.65
C GLU A 390 -29.16 -46.60 -72.03
#